data_AF-A0A3M1YLH6-F1
#
_entry.id   AF-A0A3M1YLH6-F1
#
_cell.length_a   1.000
_cell.length_b   1.000
_cell.length_c   1.000
_cell.angle_alpha   90.00
_cell.angle_beta   90.00
_cell.angle_gamma   90.00
#
_symmetry.space_group_name_H-M   'P 1'
#
loop_
_entity.id
_entity.type
_entity.pdbx_description
1 polymer ?
#
loop_
_entity_poly.entity_id
_entity_poly.type
_entity_poly.pdbx_seq_one_letter_code
_entity_poly.pdbx_strand_id
1 'polypeptide(L)'
;SDLLKKCIDIRLFGATAAVKNKTITFTGPVQFKFGRSLHRVKLNFVKGTTVMPSAEAKKQGTFTEVYTLPYSLIVFHGIANENAAKETGMTNGDYELLMEAIWNGTKNLISRSKFGQIPRLLMDIEYKKPNFYIGDLDKLIAIKTDLDDESIRDVSQFTLNILPLVESLQKEKDKIRAIRYKIDDRLSTAPAIHELNHLLENVTITGFSF
;
A
#
# COMPACT_ATOMS: atom_id res chain seq x y z
N SER A 1 15.03 17.88 -17.61
CA SER A 1 15.81 18.69 -16.65
C SER A 1 16.88 17.81 -16.02
N ASP A 2 17.95 18.36 -15.44
CA ASP A 2 18.98 17.57 -14.74
C ASP A 2 18.40 16.82 -13.51
N LEU A 3 17.33 17.37 -12.93
CA LEU A 3 16.56 16.80 -11.82
C LEU A 3 15.90 15.45 -12.19
N LEU A 4 15.19 15.36 -13.31
CA LEU A 4 14.54 14.11 -13.74
C LEU A 4 15.54 12.98 -13.99
N LYS A 5 16.79 13.31 -14.35
CA LYS A 5 17.85 12.30 -14.54
C LYS A 5 18.36 11.74 -13.22
N LYS A 6 18.45 12.56 -12.18
CA LYS A 6 19.09 12.21 -10.89
C LYS A 6 18.11 11.71 -9.83
N CYS A 7 16.84 12.07 -9.92
CA CYS A 7 15.87 11.92 -8.84
C CYS A 7 14.72 10.98 -9.27
N ILE A 8 14.76 9.72 -8.80
CA ILE A 8 13.73 8.71 -9.09
C ILE A 8 12.38 9.08 -8.48
N ASP A 9 12.37 9.73 -7.32
CA ASP A 9 11.19 10.26 -6.64
C ASP A 9 10.44 11.28 -7.51
N ILE A 10 11.16 12.17 -8.20
CA ILE A 10 10.53 13.13 -9.14
C ILE A 10 9.99 12.39 -10.37
N ARG A 11 10.69 11.36 -10.86
CA ARG A 11 10.18 10.54 -11.98
C ARG A 11 8.91 9.78 -11.62
N LEU A 12 8.80 9.27 -10.40
CA LEU A 12 7.66 8.48 -9.93
C LEU A 12 6.48 9.36 -9.50
N PHE A 13 6.73 10.37 -8.67
CA PHE A 13 5.71 11.13 -7.94
C PHE A 13 5.57 12.59 -8.39
N GLY A 14 6.47 13.05 -9.27
CA GLY A 14 6.48 14.42 -9.72
C GLY A 14 7.04 15.38 -8.68
N ALA A 15 7.13 16.66 -9.05
CA ALA A 15 7.56 17.72 -8.16
C ALA A 15 7.09 19.07 -8.69
N THR A 16 6.83 19.99 -7.76
CA THR A 16 6.63 21.42 -8.07
C THR A 16 7.83 22.17 -7.54
N ALA A 17 8.62 22.77 -8.43
CA ALA A 17 9.76 23.62 -8.07
C ALA A 17 9.51 25.05 -8.55
N ALA A 18 9.54 25.99 -7.61
CA ALA A 18 9.54 27.42 -7.91
C ALA A 18 11.00 27.91 -7.92
N VAL A 19 11.55 28.16 -9.09
CA VAL A 19 12.87 28.80 -9.26
C VAL A 19 12.62 30.21 -9.78
N LYS A 20 13.38 31.22 -9.35
CA LYS A 20 13.15 32.65 -9.68
C LYS A 20 12.57 32.87 -11.09
N ASN A 21 11.32 33.34 -11.13
CA ASN A 21 10.50 33.64 -12.32
C ASN A 21 10.09 32.47 -13.23
N LYS A 22 10.26 31.21 -12.80
CA LYS A 22 9.75 30.01 -13.49
C LYS A 22 9.24 28.96 -12.49
N THR A 23 7.96 28.64 -12.59
CA THR A 23 7.38 27.47 -11.91
C THR A 23 7.48 26.28 -12.84
N ILE A 24 8.16 25.22 -12.41
CA ILE A 24 8.21 23.95 -13.13
C ILE A 24 7.42 22.94 -12.31
N THR A 25 6.36 22.41 -12.90
CA THR A 25 5.52 21.37 -12.30
C THR A 25 5.63 20.12 -13.15
N PHE A 26 6.01 19.01 -12.52
CA PHE A 26 5.93 17.67 -13.10
C PHE A 26 4.84 16.91 -12.36
N THR A 27 3.86 16.40 -13.10
CA THR A 27 2.85 15.49 -12.54
C THR A 27 3.43 14.08 -12.52
N GLY A 28 3.48 13.47 -11.34
CA GLY A 28 3.96 12.11 -11.19
C GLY A 28 3.04 11.09 -11.86
N PRO A 29 3.59 10.09 -12.58
CA PRO A 29 2.80 8.97 -13.11
C PRO A 29 2.18 8.10 -12.03
N VAL A 30 2.81 7.98 -10.86
CA VAL A 30 2.32 7.15 -9.76
C VAL A 30 1.54 7.98 -8.76
N GLN A 31 0.29 7.60 -8.52
CA GLN A 31 -0.60 8.29 -7.60
C GLN A 31 -1.31 7.27 -6.72
N PHE A 32 -1.40 7.54 -5.41
CA PHE A 32 -2.08 6.70 -4.45
C PHE A 32 -3.27 7.42 -3.84
N LYS A 33 -4.34 6.68 -3.59
CA LYS A 33 -5.39 7.09 -2.66
C LYS A 33 -4.88 6.97 -1.22
N PHE A 34 -5.51 7.70 -0.31
CA PHE A 34 -5.29 7.49 1.11
C PHE A 34 -5.66 6.07 1.53
N GLY A 35 -4.79 5.45 2.32
CA GLY A 35 -5.05 4.13 2.88
C GLY A 35 -6.27 4.14 3.81
N ARG A 36 -7.06 3.08 3.77
CA ARG A 36 -8.24 2.90 4.62
C ARG A 36 -8.17 1.57 5.35
N SER A 37 -8.61 1.54 6.61
CA SER A 37 -8.75 0.29 7.35
C SER A 37 -9.89 -0.53 6.75
N LEU A 38 -9.67 -1.83 6.59
CA LEU A 38 -10.68 -2.77 6.06
C LEU A 38 -11.71 -3.23 7.10
N HIS A 39 -11.50 -2.86 8.36
CA HIS A 39 -12.43 -3.09 9.47
C HIS A 39 -12.42 -1.89 10.39
N ARG A 40 -13.45 -1.74 11.22
CA ARG A 40 -13.49 -0.73 12.26
C ARG A 40 -12.40 -1.00 13.31
N VAL A 41 -11.73 0.06 13.75
CA VAL A 41 -10.64 -0.02 14.72
C VAL A 41 -10.93 0.83 15.94
N LYS A 42 -10.43 0.39 17.09
CA LYS A 42 -10.47 1.15 18.34
C LYS A 42 -9.06 1.55 18.75
N LEU A 43 -8.87 2.85 18.95
CA LEU A 43 -7.64 3.38 19.51
C LEU A 43 -7.63 3.17 21.03
N ASN A 44 -6.57 2.55 21.52
CA ASN A 44 -6.34 2.38 22.95
C ASN A 44 -5.49 3.53 23.46
N PHE A 45 -6.05 4.29 24.38
CA PHE A 45 -5.37 5.40 25.01
C PHE A 45 -4.65 4.94 26.27
N VAL A 46 -3.31 5.04 26.24
CA VAL A 46 -2.43 4.64 27.34
C VAL A 46 -1.80 5.89 27.94
N LYS A 47 -2.00 6.10 29.24
CA LYS A 47 -1.30 7.13 30.00
C LYS A 47 -0.09 6.52 30.69
N GLY A 48 1.09 7.05 30.39
CA GLY A 48 2.34 6.74 31.07
C GLY A 48 2.87 7.95 31.84
N THR A 49 3.82 7.71 32.73
CA THR A 49 4.59 8.75 33.42
C THR A 49 6.06 8.55 33.09
N THR A 50 6.67 9.52 32.41
CA THR A 50 8.11 9.52 32.19
C THR A 50 8.75 10.37 33.28
N VAL A 51 9.45 9.72 34.21
CA VAL A 51 10.26 10.42 35.22
C VAL A 51 11.66 10.60 34.63
N MET A 52 12.02 11.81 34.21
CA MET A 52 13.42 12.15 33.98
C MET A 52 14.04 12.57 35.32
N PRO A 53 15.06 11.86 35.85
CA PRO A 53 15.83 12.37 36.98
C PRO A 53 16.75 13.49 36.46
N SER A 54 16.28 14.74 36.47
CA SER A 54 17.20 15.88 36.36
C SER A 54 17.80 16.16 37.74
N ALA A 55 19.09 16.51 37.73
CA ALA A 55 19.88 16.81 38.92
C ALA A 55 19.11 17.73 39.88
N GLU A 56 19.08 17.30 41.14
CA GLU A 56 18.74 18.08 42.35
C GLU A 56 17.51 19.02 42.20
N ALA A 57 16.35 18.49 42.62
CA ALA A 57 15.17 19.23 43.11
C ALA A 57 13.96 19.52 42.18
N LYS A 58 13.74 18.80 41.06
CA LYS A 58 12.43 18.85 40.35
C LYS A 58 11.80 17.47 40.11
N LYS A 59 11.00 17.01 41.09
CA LYS A 59 10.21 15.75 41.05
C LYS A 59 8.89 15.85 40.26
N GLN A 60 8.83 16.56 39.13
CA GLN A 60 7.61 16.57 38.31
C GLN A 60 7.84 15.77 37.03
N GLY A 61 7.42 14.50 37.05
CA GLY A 61 7.43 13.64 35.87
C GLY A 61 6.52 14.19 34.77
N THR A 62 6.90 13.98 33.51
CA THR A 62 6.08 14.36 32.36
C THR A 62 5.05 13.27 32.10
N PHE A 63 3.77 13.62 32.15
CA PHE A 63 2.70 12.73 31.70
C PHE A 63 2.84 12.50 30.20
N THR A 64 2.90 11.24 29.79
CA THR A 64 2.96 10.85 28.38
C THR A 64 1.65 10.18 28.02
N GLU A 65 0.98 10.68 27.01
CA GLU A 65 -0.24 10.10 26.49
C GLU A 65 0.06 9.45 25.13
N VAL A 66 -0.25 8.16 25.00
CA VAL A 66 0.05 7.37 23.79
C VAL A 66 -1.23 6.73 23.29
N TYR A 67 -1.59 7.00 22.05
CA TYR A 67 -2.60 6.24 21.33
C TYR A 67 -1.94 5.03 20.67
N THR A 68 -2.45 3.84 21.00
CA THR A 68 -2.00 2.57 20.45
C THR A 68 -3.12 1.97 19.61
N LEU A 69 -2.77 1.48 18.43
CA LEU A 69 -3.68 0.78 17.53
C LEU A 69 -3.35 -0.72 17.63
N PRO A 70 -4.17 -1.55 18.30
CA PRO A 70 -3.83 -2.95 18.53
C PRO A 70 -3.61 -3.73 17.24
N TYR A 71 -4.49 -3.50 16.25
CA TYR A 71 -4.40 -4.09 14.94
C TYR A 71 -5.22 -3.28 13.93
N SER A 72 -4.72 -3.17 12.71
CA SER A 72 -5.46 -2.67 11.56
C SER A 72 -4.87 -3.27 10.29
N LEU A 73 -5.73 -3.77 9.41
CA LEU A 73 -5.36 -4.08 8.04
C LEU A 73 -5.76 -2.90 7.15
N ILE A 74 -4.76 -2.25 6.54
CA ILE A 74 -4.95 -1.03 5.74
C ILE A 74 -4.78 -1.38 4.25
N VAL A 75 -5.79 -1.06 3.44
CA VAL A 75 -5.71 -1.16 1.98
C VAL A 75 -5.27 0.16 1.38
N PHE A 76 -4.34 0.09 0.41
CA PHE A 76 -3.94 1.20 -0.43
C PHE A 76 -4.25 0.83 -1.89
N HIS A 77 -4.70 1.82 -2.65
CA HIS A 77 -4.91 1.67 -4.10
C HIS A 77 -4.25 2.84 -4.79
N GLY A 78 -3.46 2.53 -5.81
CA GLY A 78 -2.80 3.51 -6.65
C GLY A 78 -2.84 3.12 -8.11
N ILE A 79 -2.47 4.08 -8.95
CA ILE A 79 -2.40 3.96 -10.40
C ILE A 79 -1.03 4.42 -10.87
N ALA A 80 -0.53 3.81 -11.95
CA ALA A 80 0.65 4.26 -12.68
C ALA A 80 0.22 4.64 -14.11
N ASN A 81 0.33 5.92 -14.45
CA ASN A 81 -0.14 6.47 -15.72
C ASN A 81 1.00 6.56 -16.75
N GLU A 82 0.88 5.78 -17.82
CA GLU A 82 1.83 5.73 -18.94
C GLU A 82 2.04 7.07 -19.67
N ASN A 83 1.05 7.96 -19.70
CA ASN A 83 1.17 9.25 -20.40
C ASN A 83 1.99 10.24 -19.55
N ALA A 84 1.72 10.31 -18.25
CA ALA A 84 2.55 11.07 -17.32
C ALA A 84 3.98 10.49 -17.20
N ALA A 85 4.13 9.17 -17.39
CA ALA A 85 5.44 8.52 -17.39
C ALA A 85 6.33 9.01 -18.55
N LYS A 86 5.75 9.28 -19.72
CA LYS A 86 6.47 9.84 -20.88
C LYS A 86 7.01 11.25 -20.58
N GLU A 87 6.25 12.07 -19.86
CA GLU A 87 6.65 13.44 -19.51
C GLU A 87 7.75 13.47 -18.44
N THR A 88 7.68 12.56 -17.47
CA THR A 88 8.65 12.45 -16.38
C THR A 88 9.88 11.60 -16.74
N GLY A 89 9.78 10.77 -17.78
CA GLY A 89 10.82 9.81 -18.16
C GLY A 89 10.92 8.61 -17.21
N MET A 90 9.84 8.27 -16.50
CA MET A 90 9.77 7.07 -15.67
C MET A 90 10.01 5.83 -16.52
N THR A 91 10.94 4.99 -16.08
CA THR A 91 11.28 3.74 -16.76
C THR A 91 10.61 2.54 -16.10
N ASN A 92 10.54 1.40 -16.81
CA ASN A 92 10.09 0.14 -16.20
C ASN A 92 10.98 -0.27 -15.02
N GLY A 93 12.30 0.01 -15.09
CA GLY A 93 13.21 -0.23 -13.97
C GLY A 93 12.86 0.60 -12.73
N ASP A 94 12.47 1.87 -12.91
CA ASP A 94 12.00 2.70 -11.80
C ASP A 94 10.72 2.12 -11.18
N TYR A 95 9.81 1.60 -12.01
CA TYR A 95 8.56 1.00 -11.57
C TYR A 95 8.78 -0.31 -10.80
N GLU A 96 9.71 -1.17 -11.24
CA GLU A 96 10.08 -2.38 -10.51
C GLU A 96 10.69 -2.05 -9.13
N LEU A 97 11.59 -1.06 -9.07
CA LEU A 97 12.13 -0.57 -7.79
C LEU A 97 11.05 -0.03 -6.87
N LEU A 98 10.02 0.63 -7.41
CA LEU A 98 8.86 1.05 -6.63
C LEU A 98 8.10 -0.16 -6.07
N MET A 99 7.83 -1.20 -6.86
CA MET A 99 7.12 -2.40 -6.39
C MET A 99 7.88 -3.09 -5.26
N GLU A 100 9.20 -3.23 -5.42
CA GLU A 100 10.08 -3.76 -4.36
C GLU A 100 10.04 -2.88 -3.11
N ALA A 101 10.14 -1.56 -3.27
CA ALA A 101 10.11 -0.60 -2.16
C ALA A 101 8.76 -0.59 -1.42
N ILE A 102 7.63 -0.80 -2.11
CA ILE A 102 6.30 -0.92 -1.48
C ILE A 102 6.26 -2.13 -0.56
N TRP A 103 6.78 -3.27 -1.03
CA TRP A 103 6.80 -4.50 -0.24
C TRP A 103 7.81 -4.43 0.91
N ASN A 104 9.06 -4.06 0.63
CA ASN A 104 10.14 -4.14 1.60
C ASN A 104 10.28 -2.88 2.47
N GLY A 105 9.80 -1.73 2.00
CA GLY A 105 10.00 -0.44 2.66
C GLY A 105 9.36 -0.36 4.03
N THR A 106 8.15 -0.89 4.21
CA THR A 106 7.45 -0.86 5.52
C THR A 106 8.04 -1.85 6.52
N LYS A 107 8.45 -3.04 6.07
CA LYS A 107 9.10 -4.07 6.92
C LYS A 107 10.34 -3.53 7.64
N ASN A 108 11.08 -2.65 6.97
CA ASN A 108 12.35 -2.12 7.46
C ASN A 108 12.20 -0.88 8.37
N LEU A 109 10.99 -0.38 8.60
CA LEU A 109 10.75 0.79 9.45
C LEU A 109 10.68 0.40 10.93
N ILE A 110 11.84 0.26 11.55
CA ILE A 110 11.98 0.02 12.99
C ILE A 110 11.88 1.37 13.73
N SER A 111 10.67 1.74 14.14
CA SER A 111 10.42 2.91 15.00
C SER A 111 9.39 2.61 16.07
N ARG A 112 9.29 3.46 17.11
CA ARG A 112 8.34 3.26 18.23
C ARG A 112 6.89 3.05 17.78
N SER A 113 6.46 3.62 16.65
CA SER A 113 5.09 3.51 16.15
C SER A 113 4.93 2.65 14.90
N LYS A 114 6.03 2.19 14.29
CA LYS A 114 6.02 1.44 13.02
C LYS A 114 6.66 0.06 13.10
N PHE A 115 7.18 -0.30 14.27
CA PHE A 115 7.70 -1.64 14.53
C PHE A 115 6.62 -2.71 14.29
N GLY A 116 6.93 -3.71 13.47
CA GLY A 116 6.04 -4.83 13.20
C GLY A 116 4.99 -4.60 12.09
N GLN A 117 5.10 -3.53 11.30
CA GLN A 117 4.29 -3.39 10.08
C GLN A 117 4.74 -4.41 9.03
N ILE A 118 3.81 -5.25 8.59
CA ILE A 118 4.05 -6.32 7.63
C ILE A 118 3.08 -6.14 6.44
N PRO A 119 3.56 -6.02 5.20
CA PRO A 119 2.70 -6.05 4.02
C PRO A 119 2.08 -7.43 3.90
N ARG A 120 0.78 -7.49 3.60
CA ARG A 120 0.04 -8.76 3.54
C ARG A 120 -0.25 -9.23 2.12
N LEU A 121 -0.60 -8.29 1.25
CA LEU A 121 -0.91 -8.56 -0.16
C LEU A 121 -0.48 -7.37 -1.00
N LEU A 122 0.28 -7.64 -2.06
CA LEU A 122 0.57 -6.72 -3.14
C LEU A 122 -0.01 -7.32 -4.41
N MET A 123 -0.75 -6.51 -5.17
CA MET A 123 -1.28 -6.87 -6.47
C MET A 123 -1.06 -5.71 -7.45
N ASP A 124 -0.49 -6.03 -8.60
CA ASP A 124 -0.23 -5.13 -9.72
C ASP A 124 -0.99 -5.66 -10.93
N ILE A 125 -1.74 -4.77 -11.60
CA ILE A 125 -2.60 -5.13 -12.73
C ILE A 125 -2.20 -4.24 -13.90
N GLU A 126 -1.59 -4.86 -14.90
CA GLU A 126 -1.20 -4.20 -16.13
C GLU A 126 -2.31 -4.34 -17.18
N TYR A 127 -2.75 -3.23 -17.77
CA TYR A 127 -3.79 -3.23 -18.79
C TYR A 127 -3.21 -3.20 -20.21
N LYS A 128 -3.93 -3.78 -21.18
CA LYS A 128 -3.52 -3.80 -22.60
C LYS A 128 -3.73 -2.45 -23.29
N LYS A 129 -4.81 -1.75 -22.94
CA LYS A 129 -5.26 -0.53 -23.62
C LYS A 129 -4.76 0.72 -22.91
N PRO A 130 -4.28 1.72 -23.65
CA PRO A 130 -3.95 3.03 -23.09
C PRO A 130 -5.23 3.66 -22.50
N ASN A 131 -5.08 4.42 -21.41
CA ASN A 131 -6.17 5.14 -20.74
C ASN A 131 -7.33 4.26 -20.21
N PHE A 132 -7.11 2.97 -20.02
CA PHE A 132 -8.07 2.09 -19.36
C PHE A 132 -7.56 1.67 -17.98
N TYR A 133 -8.45 1.70 -16.99
CA TYR A 133 -8.22 1.10 -15.68
C TYR A 133 -9.56 0.73 -15.04
N ILE A 134 -9.52 -0.25 -14.13
CA ILE A 134 -10.65 -0.59 -13.28
C ILE A 134 -10.54 0.26 -12.01
N GLY A 135 -11.52 1.13 -11.77
CA GLY A 135 -11.55 1.97 -10.57
C GLY A 135 -11.97 1.19 -9.32
N ASP A 136 -11.67 1.77 -8.16
CA ASP A 136 -12.19 1.32 -6.85
C ASP A 136 -11.93 -0.15 -6.49
N LEU A 137 -10.85 -0.75 -7.00
CA LEU A 137 -10.44 -2.12 -6.66
C LEU A 137 -10.27 -2.33 -5.16
N ASP A 138 -9.84 -1.30 -4.42
CA ASP A 138 -9.76 -1.30 -2.96
C ASP A 138 -11.08 -1.61 -2.25
N LYS A 139 -12.21 -1.25 -2.86
CA LYS A 139 -13.55 -1.47 -2.31
C LYS A 139 -14.10 -2.87 -2.59
N LEU A 140 -13.42 -3.64 -3.44
CA LEU A 140 -13.81 -5.01 -3.81
C LEU A 140 -13.15 -6.07 -2.91
N ILE A 141 -12.46 -5.62 -1.87
CA ILE A 141 -11.78 -6.45 -0.89
C ILE A 141 -12.39 -6.17 0.47
N ALA A 142 -12.70 -7.22 1.22
CA ALA A 142 -13.27 -7.09 2.57
C ALA A 142 -12.73 -8.17 3.50
N ILE A 143 -12.73 -7.89 4.80
CA ILE A 143 -12.45 -8.88 5.83
C ILE A 143 -13.71 -9.72 6.08
N LYS A 144 -13.54 -11.03 6.18
CA LYS A 144 -14.58 -11.97 6.64
C LYS A 144 -14.10 -12.62 7.94
N THR A 145 -14.85 -12.42 9.02
CA THR A 145 -14.60 -12.99 10.35
C THR A 145 -15.91 -13.11 11.12
N ASP A 146 -15.93 -13.99 12.12
CA ASP A 146 -17.02 -14.11 13.09
C ASP A 146 -16.78 -13.24 14.34
N LEU A 147 -15.63 -12.57 14.43
CA LEU A 147 -15.30 -11.64 15.50
C LEU A 147 -15.88 -10.25 15.22
N ASP A 148 -16.12 -9.49 16.28
CA ASP A 148 -16.34 -8.05 16.15
C ASP A 148 -15.09 -7.37 15.54
N ASP A 149 -15.29 -6.41 14.64
CA ASP A 149 -14.22 -5.65 13.96
C ASP A 149 -13.15 -5.10 14.93
N GLU A 150 -13.58 -4.53 16.06
CA GLU A 150 -12.69 -3.91 17.05
C GLU A 150 -11.93 -4.95 17.90
N SER A 151 -12.26 -6.24 17.77
CA SER A 151 -11.67 -7.36 18.50
C SER A 151 -10.60 -8.10 17.70
N ILE A 152 -10.45 -7.81 16.40
CA ILE A 152 -9.39 -8.38 15.57
C ILE A 152 -8.02 -7.93 16.08
N ARG A 153 -7.10 -8.88 16.27
CA ARG A 153 -5.73 -8.69 16.78
C ARG A 153 -4.66 -9.31 15.90
N ASP A 154 -5.03 -10.23 15.01
CA ASP A 154 -4.09 -10.97 14.18
C ASP A 154 -4.66 -11.32 12.80
N VAL A 155 -3.77 -11.48 11.82
CA VAL A 155 -4.12 -11.84 10.44
C VAL A 155 -4.80 -13.21 10.33
N SER A 156 -4.50 -14.14 11.24
CA SER A 156 -5.12 -15.47 11.28
C SER A 156 -6.59 -15.48 11.73
N GLN A 157 -7.07 -14.38 12.29
CA GLN A 157 -8.44 -14.27 12.84
C GLN A 157 -9.49 -13.89 11.80
N PHE A 158 -9.08 -13.72 10.54
CA PHE A 158 -9.99 -13.44 9.45
C PHE A 158 -9.49 -14.05 8.14
N THR A 159 -10.39 -14.08 7.16
CA THR A 159 -10.05 -14.36 5.76
C THR A 159 -10.30 -13.12 4.92
N LEU A 160 -9.38 -12.79 4.02
CA LEU A 160 -9.56 -11.69 3.10
C LEU A 160 -10.45 -12.13 1.93
N ASN A 161 -11.69 -11.66 1.91
CA ASN A 161 -12.60 -11.89 0.80
C ASN A 161 -12.17 -11.04 -0.40
N ILE A 162 -11.73 -11.71 -1.47
CA ILE A 162 -11.34 -11.11 -2.74
C ILE A 162 -12.29 -11.53 -3.88
N LEU A 163 -13.38 -12.24 -3.59
CA LEU A 163 -14.30 -12.71 -4.62
C LEU A 163 -14.85 -11.57 -5.51
N PRO A 164 -15.33 -10.43 -4.97
CA PRO A 164 -15.81 -9.32 -5.81
C PRO A 164 -14.72 -8.73 -6.70
N LEU A 165 -13.46 -8.73 -6.21
CA LEU A 165 -12.30 -8.31 -6.99
C LEU A 165 -12.09 -9.27 -8.17
N VAL A 166 -12.07 -10.58 -7.92
CA VAL A 166 -11.89 -11.60 -8.96
C VAL A 166 -13.00 -11.51 -10.00
N GLU A 167 -14.26 -11.39 -9.60
CA GLU A 167 -15.39 -11.22 -10.53
C GLU A 167 -15.27 -9.97 -11.40
N SER A 168 -14.76 -8.87 -10.84
CA SER A 168 -14.50 -7.64 -11.59
C SER A 168 -13.38 -7.83 -12.62
N LEU A 169 -12.29 -8.49 -12.23
CA LEU A 169 -11.18 -8.82 -13.13
C LEU A 169 -11.62 -9.79 -14.25
N GLN A 170 -12.47 -10.76 -13.93
CA GLN A 170 -13.01 -11.72 -14.91
C GLN A 170 -13.83 -11.02 -16.00
N LYS A 171 -14.68 -10.05 -15.62
CA LYS A 171 -15.49 -9.28 -16.58
C LYS A 171 -14.63 -8.49 -17.57
N GLU A 172 -13.43 -8.12 -17.17
CA GLU A 172 -12.52 -7.26 -17.93
C GLU A 172 -11.24 -7.98 -18.39
N LYS A 173 -11.21 -9.32 -18.30
CA LYS A 173 -10.00 -10.14 -18.56
C LYS A 173 -9.35 -9.87 -19.91
N ASP A 174 -10.15 -9.59 -20.93
CA ASP A 174 -9.64 -9.33 -22.29
C ASP A 174 -8.83 -8.03 -22.37
N LYS A 175 -9.06 -7.09 -21.45
CA LYS A 175 -8.36 -5.81 -21.35
C LYS A 175 -7.14 -5.88 -20.41
N ILE A 176 -6.97 -6.96 -19.65
CA ILE A 176 -5.85 -7.15 -18.73
C ILE A 176 -4.71 -7.84 -19.49
N ARG A 177 -3.50 -7.28 -19.40
CA ARG A 177 -2.28 -7.84 -19.99
C ARG A 177 -1.66 -8.86 -19.04
N ALA A 178 -1.43 -8.46 -17.80
CA ALA A 178 -0.82 -9.31 -16.78
C ALA A 178 -1.29 -8.88 -15.39
N ILE A 179 -1.25 -9.82 -14.46
CA ILE A 179 -1.43 -9.56 -13.03
C ILE A 179 -0.21 -10.11 -12.32
N ARG A 180 0.42 -9.29 -11.47
CA ARG A 180 1.48 -9.76 -10.57
C ARG A 180 1.01 -9.67 -9.14
N TYR A 181 1.37 -10.63 -8.32
CA TYR A 181 1.02 -10.58 -6.91
C TYR A 181 2.12 -11.10 -5.99
N LYS A 182 2.08 -10.66 -4.73
CA LYS A 182 2.86 -11.23 -3.63
C LYS A 182 1.98 -11.27 -2.40
N ILE A 183 1.97 -12.42 -1.72
CA ILE A 183 1.16 -12.65 -0.54
C ILE A 183 2.07 -13.05 0.62
N ASP A 184 1.74 -12.56 1.81
CA ASP A 184 2.33 -13.01 3.07
C ASP A 184 1.78 -14.37 3.46
N ASP A 185 2.65 -15.30 3.89
CA ASP A 185 2.30 -16.69 4.14
C ASP A 185 1.21 -16.88 5.21
N ARG A 186 1.00 -15.88 6.08
CA ARG A 186 -0.02 -15.92 7.14
C ARG A 186 -1.37 -15.37 6.69
N LEU A 187 -1.45 -14.71 5.52
CA LEU A 187 -2.71 -14.18 5.01
C LEU A 187 -3.49 -15.27 4.25
N SER A 188 -4.69 -15.56 4.73
CA SER A 188 -5.66 -16.37 3.99
C SER A 188 -6.59 -15.48 3.14
N THR A 189 -6.91 -15.93 1.93
CA THR A 189 -7.86 -15.26 1.03
C THR A 189 -8.98 -16.21 0.60
N ALA A 190 -10.14 -15.64 0.27
CA ALA A 190 -11.27 -16.36 -0.32
C ALA A 190 -11.77 -15.62 -1.59
N PRO A 191 -11.70 -16.23 -2.79
CA PRO A 191 -11.01 -17.49 -3.11
C PRO A 191 -9.51 -17.44 -2.78
N ALA A 192 -8.86 -18.60 -2.76
CA ALA A 192 -7.43 -18.66 -2.49
C ALA A 192 -6.64 -18.00 -3.63
N ILE A 193 -5.68 -17.15 -3.31
CA ILE A 193 -5.04 -16.29 -4.32
C ILE A 193 -4.31 -17.09 -5.41
N HIS A 194 -3.81 -18.28 -5.10
CA HIS A 194 -3.18 -19.17 -6.09
C HIS A 194 -4.16 -19.71 -7.13
N GLU A 195 -5.48 -19.68 -6.86
CA GLU A 195 -6.54 -20.10 -7.79
C GLU A 195 -6.80 -19.05 -8.88
N LEU A 196 -6.24 -17.84 -8.76
CA LEU A 196 -6.43 -16.77 -9.75
C LEU A 196 -6.09 -17.23 -11.18
N ASN A 197 -5.06 -18.06 -11.36
CA ASN A 197 -4.69 -18.61 -12.67
C ASN A 197 -5.81 -19.41 -13.33
N HIS A 198 -6.59 -20.14 -12.53
CA HIS A 198 -7.73 -20.93 -13.01
C HIS A 198 -8.96 -20.05 -13.22
N LEU A 199 -9.16 -19.05 -12.35
CA LEU A 199 -10.32 -18.17 -12.38
C LEU A 199 -10.23 -17.10 -13.49
N LEU A 200 -9.02 -16.71 -13.89
CA LEU A 200 -8.76 -15.68 -14.90
C LEU A 200 -8.06 -16.28 -16.12
N GLU A 201 -8.75 -17.21 -16.79
CA GLU A 201 -8.24 -17.86 -17.99
C GLU A 201 -7.73 -16.85 -19.03
N ASN A 202 -6.58 -17.14 -19.62
CA ASN A 202 -5.89 -16.33 -20.64
C ASN A 202 -5.33 -14.98 -20.14
N VAL A 203 -5.27 -14.76 -18.83
CA VAL A 203 -4.51 -13.66 -18.21
C VAL A 203 -3.18 -14.22 -17.70
N THR A 204 -2.07 -13.56 -18.03
CA THR A 204 -0.76 -13.92 -17.47
C THR A 204 -0.73 -13.53 -15.99
N ILE A 205 -0.60 -14.48 -15.08
CA ILE A 205 -0.50 -14.20 -13.64
C ILE A 205 0.79 -14.77 -13.08
N THR A 206 1.58 -13.91 -12.43
CA THR A 206 2.90 -14.29 -11.90
C THR A 206 3.14 -13.75 -10.49
N GLY A 207 4.00 -14.42 -9.72
CA GLY A 207 4.47 -13.90 -8.45
C GLY A 207 5.56 -12.85 -8.61
N PHE A 208 5.67 -11.89 -7.70
CA PHE A 208 6.85 -11.04 -7.60
C PHE A 208 8.07 -11.82 -7.08
N SER A 209 9.24 -11.62 -7.71
CA SER A 209 10.45 -12.41 -7.49
C SER A 209 11.46 -11.83 -6.48
N PHE A 210 11.23 -10.61 -5.98
CA PHE A 210 12.08 -9.94 -4.98
C PHE A 210 11.69 -10.28 -3.54
#